data_AF-A0A842IT73-F1
#
_entry.id   AF-A0A842IT73-F1
#
_cell.length_a   1.000
_cell.length_b   1.000
_cell.length_c   1.000
_cell.angle_alpha   90.00
_cell.angle_beta   90.00
_cell.angle_gamma   90.00
#
_symmetry.space_group_name_H-M   'P 1'
#
loop_
_entity.id
_entity.type
_entity.pdbx_description
1 polymer ?
#
loop_
_entity_poly.entity_id
_entity_poly.type
_entity_poly.pdbx_seq_one_letter_code
_entity_poly.pdbx_strand_id
1 'polypeptide(L)'
;MIKFFRKIRQRLLSENKLSKYLIYAIGEIILVVIGILIALQINNWNEDKSQKDELKIALTQILNDLKQDKAQLTGFQKSDTKRFNYLTKLANKEYNSVGLDSVFLILDNYFYFYKSNNSYSGLKSSGLFASMANHQLKNDITSYYEQTYERLRVCSEYGETFTNENVIPFMLKSIDYNQAMLVDEQKIRDELNNPVLAKLIKYQRNVKLFELNLLNSAIAKNEALQKIIKIQVREF
;
A
#
# COMPACT_ATOMS: atom_id res chain seq x y z
N MET A 1 -15.03 52.52 14.93
CA MET A 1 -13.70 52.94 15.44
C MET A 1 -13.05 54.04 14.63
N ILE A 2 -13.04 54.00 13.29
CA ILE A 2 -12.38 55.02 12.43
C ILE A 2 -12.84 56.47 12.72
N LYS A 3 -14.14 56.72 12.95
CA LYS A 3 -14.65 58.08 13.19
C LYS A 3 -14.20 58.71 14.52
N PHE A 4 -13.93 57.88 15.55
CA PHE A 4 -13.52 58.34 16.87
C PHE A 4 -12.04 58.75 16.87
N PHE A 5 -11.17 57.89 16.33
CA PHE A 5 -9.76 58.19 16.15
C PHE A 5 -9.51 59.34 15.16
N ARG A 6 -10.37 59.49 14.13
CA ARG A 6 -10.33 60.63 13.21
C ARG A 6 -10.54 61.98 13.92
N LYS A 7 -11.49 62.07 14.85
CA LYS A 7 -11.75 63.31 15.61
C LYS A 7 -10.58 63.68 16.53
N ILE A 8 -9.93 62.69 17.14
CA ILE A 8 -8.75 62.90 18.00
C ILE A 8 -7.56 63.38 17.17
N ARG A 9 -7.32 62.79 15.99
CA ARG A 9 -6.24 63.23 15.07
C ARG A 9 -6.43 64.66 14.59
N GLN A 10 -7.65 65.05 14.21
CA GLN A 10 -7.94 66.42 13.77
C GLN A 10 -7.68 67.44 14.88
N ARG A 11 -8.01 67.10 16.14
CA ARG A 11 -7.80 67.98 17.30
C ARG A 11 -6.33 68.12 17.71
N LEU A 12 -5.52 67.06 17.54
CA LEU A 12 -4.08 67.09 17.83
C LEU A 12 -3.27 67.86 16.76
N LEU A 13 -3.73 67.83 15.50
CA LEU A 13 -3.16 68.62 14.41
C LEU A 13 -3.43 70.13 14.57
N SER A 14 -4.62 70.52 15.06
CA SER A 14 -4.97 71.93 15.29
C SER A 14 -4.21 72.59 16.45
N GLU A 15 -3.58 71.82 17.34
CA GLU A 15 -2.88 72.33 18.53
C GLU A 15 -1.34 72.43 18.37
N ASN A 16 -0.78 72.35 17.15
CA ASN A 16 0.68 72.31 16.89
C ASN A 16 1.44 71.15 17.59
N LYS A 17 0.74 70.07 18.00
CA LYS A 17 1.31 68.92 18.72
C LYS A 17 1.71 67.78 17.77
N LEU A 18 2.55 68.09 16.79
CA LEU A 18 3.01 67.16 15.74
C LEU A 18 3.63 65.86 16.31
N SER A 19 4.44 65.96 17.38
CA SER A 19 5.04 64.79 18.05
C SER A 19 3.98 63.84 18.65
N LYS A 20 2.94 64.38 19.30
CA LYS A 20 1.85 63.57 19.86
C LYS A 20 0.99 62.93 18.77
N TYR A 21 0.80 63.63 17.65
CA TYR A 21 0.10 63.09 16.48
C TYR A 21 0.85 61.88 15.88
N LEU A 22 2.17 61.97 15.72
CA LEU A 22 2.99 60.87 15.18
C LEU A 22 2.96 59.63 16.07
N ILE A 23 3.10 59.79 17.38
CA ILE A 23 3.01 58.68 18.35
C ILE A 23 1.64 57.98 18.25
N TYR A 24 0.57 58.76 18.14
CA TYR A 24 -0.79 58.22 18.07
C TYR A 24 -1.06 57.52 16.73
N ALA A 25 -0.56 58.06 15.61
CA ALA A 25 -0.66 57.43 14.29
C ALA A 25 0.13 56.11 14.22
N ILE A 26 1.33 56.06 14.81
CA ILE A 26 2.11 54.82 14.91
C ILE A 26 1.37 53.78 15.76
N GLY A 27 0.80 54.18 16.89
CA GLY A 27 0.00 53.28 17.74
C GLY A 27 -1.21 52.68 16.99
N GLU A 28 -1.89 53.48 16.15
CA GLU A 28 -3.00 52.99 15.34
C GLU A 28 -2.56 52.01 14.24
N ILE A 29 -1.43 52.27 13.59
CA ILE A 29 -0.84 51.33 12.61
C ILE A 29 -0.49 50.01 13.32
N ILE A 30 0.15 50.06 14.49
CA ILE A 30 0.50 48.86 15.26
C ILE A 30 -0.77 48.06 15.64
N LEU A 31 -1.84 48.74 16.09
CA LEU A 31 -3.11 48.09 16.41
C LEU A 31 -3.74 47.41 15.19
N VAL A 32 -3.73 48.07 14.02
CA VAL A 32 -4.22 47.49 12.77
C VAL A 32 -3.37 46.28 12.36
N VAL A 33 -2.04 46.38 12.44
CA VAL A 33 -1.12 45.27 12.13
C VAL A 33 -1.37 44.08 13.05
N ILE A 34 -1.52 44.28 14.36
CA ILE A 34 -1.87 43.21 15.31
C ILE A 34 -3.21 42.57 14.93
N GLY A 35 -4.22 43.38 14.57
CA GLY A 35 -5.52 42.87 14.13
C GLY A 35 -5.42 41.98 12.89
N ILE A 36 -4.64 42.39 11.89
CA ILE A 36 -4.38 41.61 10.68
C ILE A 36 -3.63 40.32 11.00
N LEU A 37 -2.59 40.38 11.84
CA LEU A 37 -1.82 39.20 12.22
C LEU A 37 -2.68 38.17 12.98
N ILE A 38 -3.55 38.62 13.89
CA ILE A 38 -4.49 37.73 14.58
C ILE A 38 -5.48 37.10 13.59
N ALA A 39 -6.03 37.88 12.66
CA ALA A 39 -6.93 37.36 11.64
C ALA A 39 -6.26 36.31 10.75
N LEU A 40 -5.03 36.57 10.30
CA LEU A 40 -4.22 35.60 9.55
C LEU A 40 -3.93 34.35 10.37
N GLN A 41 -3.59 34.50 11.66
CA GLN A 41 -3.30 33.36 12.54
C GLN A 41 -4.54 32.47 12.73
N ILE A 42 -5.73 33.05 12.88
CA ILE A 42 -6.99 32.30 12.99
C ILE A 42 -7.28 31.56 11.68
N ASN A 43 -7.08 32.22 10.53
CA ASN A 43 -7.28 31.59 9.23
C ASN A 43 -6.34 30.40 9.03
N ASN A 44 -5.04 30.59 9.28
CA ASN A 44 -4.05 29.52 9.17
C ASN A 44 -4.37 28.35 10.12
N TRP A 45 -4.82 28.63 11.35
CA TRP A 45 -5.19 27.58 12.30
C TRP A 45 -6.42 26.76 11.83
N ASN A 46 -7.42 27.41 11.22
CA ASN A 46 -8.56 26.72 10.63
C ASN A 46 -8.15 25.86 9.42
N GLU A 47 -7.27 26.38 8.55
CA GLU A 47 -6.72 25.64 7.41
C GLU A 47 -5.92 24.41 7.88
N ASP A 48 -5.03 24.58 8.86
CA ASP A 48 -4.26 23.47 9.44
C ASP A 48 -5.16 22.40 10.04
N LYS A 49 -6.24 22.81 10.71
CA LYS A 49 -7.23 21.87 11.25
C LYS A 49 -7.94 21.09 10.14
N SER A 50 -8.39 21.78 9.08
CA SER A 50 -9.03 21.15 7.93
C SER A 50 -8.11 20.13 7.26
N GLN A 51 -6.84 20.47 7.05
CA GLN A 51 -5.86 19.56 6.46
C GLN A 51 -5.61 18.32 7.34
N LYS A 52 -5.58 18.48 8.66
CA LYS A 52 -5.46 17.35 9.60
C LYS A 52 -6.67 16.42 9.54
N ASP A 53 -7.87 16.97 9.47
CA ASP A 53 -9.10 16.18 9.35
C ASP A 53 -9.14 15.40 8.02
N GLU A 54 -8.76 16.03 6.91
CA GLU A 54 -8.64 15.36 5.61
C GLU A 54 -7.56 14.26 5.61
N LEU A 55 -6.40 14.52 6.19
CA LEU A 55 -5.33 13.54 6.32
C LEU A 55 -5.77 12.35 7.20
N LYS A 56 -6.51 12.61 8.29
CA LYS A 56 -7.09 11.55 9.13
C LYS A 56 -8.05 10.67 8.35
N ILE A 57 -8.91 11.25 7.51
CA ILE A 57 -9.82 10.50 6.63
C ILE A 57 -9.02 9.65 5.64
N ALA A 58 -8.03 10.23 4.95
CA ALA A 58 -7.22 9.52 3.97
C ALA A 58 -6.42 8.36 4.60
N LEU A 59 -5.80 8.59 5.76
CA LEU A 59 -5.11 7.53 6.51
C LEU A 59 -6.06 6.43 6.98
N THR A 60 -7.30 6.77 7.33
CA THR A 60 -8.33 5.80 7.69
C THR A 60 -8.75 4.94 6.49
N GLN A 61 -8.84 5.54 5.30
CA GLN A 61 -9.09 4.79 4.06
C GLN A 61 -7.93 3.84 3.74
N ILE A 62 -6.69 4.32 3.77
CA ILE A 62 -5.49 3.48 3.62
C ILE A 62 -5.48 2.34 4.64
N LEU A 63 -5.84 2.60 5.90
CA LEU A 63 -5.91 1.56 6.92
C LEU A 63 -6.93 0.47 6.56
N ASN A 64 -8.05 0.83 5.94
CA ASN A 64 -9.06 -0.14 5.52
C ASN A 64 -8.59 -0.94 4.29
N ASP A 65 -7.95 -0.29 3.32
CA ASP A 65 -7.33 -0.96 2.18
C ASP A 65 -6.29 -1.99 2.68
N LEU A 66 -5.39 -1.59 3.57
CA LEU A 66 -4.37 -2.49 4.14
C LEU A 66 -4.98 -3.72 4.82
N LYS A 67 -6.15 -3.61 5.47
CA LYS A 67 -6.84 -4.77 6.06
C LYS A 67 -7.33 -5.74 4.99
N GLN A 68 -7.91 -5.21 3.90
CA GLN A 68 -8.38 -6.02 2.78
C GLN A 68 -7.20 -6.69 2.08
N ASP A 69 -6.14 -5.92 1.80
CA ASP A 69 -4.90 -6.41 1.20
C ASP A 69 -4.30 -7.55 2.03
N LYS A 70 -4.21 -7.38 3.36
CA LYS A 70 -3.72 -8.43 4.26
C LYS A 70 -4.56 -9.70 4.15
N ALA A 71 -5.88 -9.59 4.10
CA ALA A 71 -6.76 -10.75 3.98
C ALA A 71 -6.50 -11.51 2.67
N GLN A 72 -6.34 -10.78 1.56
CA GLN A 72 -6.00 -11.37 0.26
C GLN A 72 -4.63 -12.03 0.28
N LEU A 73 -3.59 -11.33 0.73
CA LEU A 73 -2.21 -11.86 0.83
C LEU A 73 -2.15 -13.11 1.71
N THR A 74 -2.91 -13.14 2.81
CA THR A 74 -3.00 -14.32 3.69
C THR A 74 -3.70 -15.50 3.00
N GLY A 75 -4.71 -15.22 2.16
CA GLY A 75 -5.36 -16.22 1.31
C GLY A 75 -4.39 -16.86 0.31
N PHE A 76 -3.57 -16.04 -0.36
CA PHE A 76 -2.50 -16.51 -1.24
C PHE A 76 -1.46 -17.32 -0.48
N GLN A 77 -0.93 -16.80 0.63
CA GLN A 77 0.06 -17.47 1.48
C GLN A 77 -0.42 -18.87 1.89
N LYS A 78 -1.68 -19.01 2.33
CA LYS A 78 -2.26 -20.30 2.70
C LYS A 78 -2.35 -21.26 1.51
N SER A 79 -2.74 -20.75 0.35
CA SER A 79 -2.89 -21.55 -0.86
C SER A 79 -1.54 -22.03 -1.39
N ASP A 80 -0.56 -21.14 -1.45
CA ASP A 80 0.79 -21.46 -1.91
C ASP A 80 1.56 -22.33 -0.92
N THR A 81 1.26 -22.25 0.38
CA THR A 81 1.80 -23.19 1.38
C THR A 81 1.36 -24.62 1.06
N LYS A 82 0.08 -24.82 0.71
CA LYS A 82 -0.43 -26.14 0.33
C LYS A 82 0.24 -26.65 -0.95
N ARG A 83 0.39 -25.79 -1.97
CA ARG A 83 1.04 -26.13 -3.24
C ARG A 83 2.52 -26.44 -3.07
N PHE A 84 3.23 -25.64 -2.30
CA PHE A 84 4.63 -25.86 -1.96
C PHE A 84 4.82 -27.22 -1.28
N ASN A 85 3.97 -27.55 -0.30
CA ASN A 85 4.03 -28.84 0.39
C ASN A 85 3.75 -30.00 -0.56
N TYR A 86 2.75 -29.87 -1.43
CA TYR A 86 2.43 -30.86 -2.46
C TYR A 86 3.60 -31.09 -3.42
N LEU A 87 4.16 -30.02 -3.99
CA LEU A 87 5.29 -30.08 -4.92
C LEU A 87 6.57 -30.60 -4.24
N THR A 88 6.75 -30.32 -2.94
CA THR A 88 7.85 -30.86 -2.15
C THR A 88 7.75 -32.38 -2.04
N LYS A 89 6.57 -32.90 -1.68
CA LYS A 89 6.32 -34.35 -1.62
C LYS A 89 6.54 -35.02 -2.97
N LEU A 90 6.05 -34.43 -4.07
CA LEU A 90 6.30 -34.93 -5.42
C LEU A 90 7.80 -34.95 -5.77
N ALA A 91 8.52 -33.86 -5.49
CA ALA A 91 9.95 -33.77 -5.76
C ALA A 91 10.77 -34.79 -4.94
N ASN A 92 10.30 -35.14 -3.75
CA ASN A 92 10.90 -36.15 -2.88
C ASN A 92 10.46 -37.59 -3.21
N LYS A 93 9.65 -37.77 -4.25
CA LYS A 93 9.08 -39.07 -4.66
C LYS A 93 8.12 -39.70 -3.62
N GLU A 94 7.51 -38.88 -2.77
CA GLU A 94 6.54 -39.31 -1.76
C GLU A 94 5.12 -39.47 -2.36
N TYR A 95 5.01 -40.17 -3.50
CA TYR A 95 3.81 -40.19 -4.34
C TYR A 95 2.56 -40.75 -3.67
N ASN A 96 2.70 -41.61 -2.66
CA ASN A 96 1.58 -42.18 -1.92
C ASN A 96 0.99 -41.20 -0.89
N SER A 97 1.62 -40.03 -0.70
CA SER A 97 1.21 -39.01 0.27
C SER A 97 0.48 -37.81 -0.36
N VAL A 98 0.20 -37.89 -1.67
CA VAL A 98 -0.45 -36.86 -2.49
C VAL A 98 -1.32 -37.53 -3.57
N GLY A 99 -2.44 -36.90 -3.96
CA GLY A 99 -3.21 -37.32 -5.14
C GLY A 99 -2.49 -36.88 -6.41
N LEU A 100 -2.20 -37.80 -7.32
CA LEU A 100 -1.43 -37.51 -8.55
C LEU A 100 -2.32 -36.92 -9.65
N ASP A 101 -3.62 -37.13 -9.55
CA ASP A 101 -4.66 -36.55 -10.41
C ASP A 101 -4.63 -35.02 -10.44
N SER A 102 -4.11 -34.40 -9.39
CA SER A 102 -4.08 -32.96 -9.18
C SER A 102 -2.81 -32.28 -9.74
N VAL A 103 -1.85 -33.04 -10.28
CA VAL A 103 -0.55 -32.49 -10.72
C VAL A 103 -0.71 -31.37 -11.73
N PHE A 104 -1.59 -31.54 -12.72
CA PHE A 104 -1.85 -30.52 -13.73
C PHE A 104 -2.32 -29.22 -13.07
N LEU A 105 -3.38 -29.29 -12.27
CA LEU A 105 -3.95 -28.13 -11.57
C LEU A 105 -2.93 -27.41 -10.69
N ILE A 106 -2.06 -28.15 -10.00
CA ILE A 106 -1.04 -27.55 -9.13
C ILE A 106 0.06 -26.85 -9.91
N LEU A 107 0.49 -27.44 -11.04
CA LEU A 107 1.54 -26.87 -11.89
C LEU A 107 1.05 -25.68 -12.72
N ASP A 108 -0.22 -25.69 -13.14
CA ASP A 108 -0.90 -24.62 -13.86
C ASP A 108 -1.15 -23.37 -12.99
N ASN A 109 -1.15 -23.52 -11.67
CA ASN A 109 -1.52 -22.41 -10.79
C ASN A 109 -0.35 -21.47 -10.45
N TYR A 110 -0.43 -20.24 -10.93
CA TYR A 110 0.46 -19.14 -10.54
C TYR A 110 -0.22 -18.16 -9.57
N PHE A 111 0.63 -17.48 -8.78
CA PHE A 111 0.20 -16.39 -7.91
C PHE A 111 -0.23 -15.20 -8.78
N TYR A 112 -1.42 -14.66 -8.52
CA TYR A 112 -1.94 -13.48 -9.22
C TYR A 112 -2.13 -12.32 -8.26
N PHE A 113 -1.28 -11.29 -8.40
CA PHE A 113 -1.37 -10.07 -7.61
C PHE A 113 -1.96 -8.92 -8.42
N TYR A 114 -3.04 -8.33 -7.92
CA TYR A 114 -3.58 -7.10 -8.47
C TYR A 114 -3.23 -5.91 -7.59
N LYS A 115 -2.65 -4.87 -8.19
CA LYS A 115 -2.29 -3.63 -7.50
C LYS A 115 -3.55 -2.82 -7.16
N SER A 116 -3.99 -2.85 -5.91
CA SER A 116 -5.05 -1.99 -5.39
C SER A 116 -4.47 -0.93 -4.45
N ASN A 117 -4.20 0.27 -4.96
CA ASN A 117 -3.58 1.36 -4.19
C ASN A 117 -4.29 2.72 -4.40
N ASN A 118 -5.60 2.70 -4.62
CA ASN A 118 -6.38 3.90 -4.93
C ASN A 118 -6.30 4.96 -3.82
N SER A 119 -6.47 4.58 -2.55
CA SER A 119 -6.40 5.55 -1.44
C SER A 119 -5.00 6.14 -1.28
N TYR A 120 -3.94 5.33 -1.47
CA TYR A 120 -2.57 5.83 -1.47
C TYR A 120 -2.32 6.81 -2.63
N SER A 121 -2.77 6.45 -3.84
CA SER A 121 -2.61 7.30 -5.02
C SER A 121 -3.38 8.61 -4.86
N GLY A 122 -4.60 8.56 -4.32
CA GLY A 122 -5.41 9.73 -3.98
C GLY A 122 -4.73 10.64 -2.96
N LEU A 123 -4.20 10.07 -1.87
CA LEU A 123 -3.44 10.82 -0.86
C LEU A 123 -2.18 11.47 -1.46
N LYS A 124 -1.48 10.76 -2.35
CA LYS A 124 -0.29 11.29 -3.04
C LYS A 124 -0.67 12.45 -3.97
N SER A 125 -1.78 12.35 -4.70
CA SER A 125 -2.25 13.39 -5.61
C SER A 125 -2.89 14.61 -4.93
N SER A 126 -3.38 14.48 -3.70
CA SER A 126 -4.06 15.58 -2.99
C SER A 126 -3.11 16.65 -2.45
N GLY A 127 -1.79 16.43 -2.47
CA GLY A 127 -0.81 17.30 -1.85
C GLY A 127 -0.67 17.12 -0.33
N LEU A 128 -1.66 16.50 0.34
CA LEU A 128 -1.62 16.20 1.79
C LEU A 128 -0.47 15.25 2.16
N PHE A 129 -0.07 14.37 1.24
CA PHE A 129 1.09 13.50 1.47
C PHE A 129 2.39 14.29 1.65
N ALA A 130 2.51 15.47 1.02
CA ALA A 130 3.68 16.33 1.17
C ALA A 130 3.76 16.92 2.58
N SER A 131 2.63 17.33 3.14
CA SER A 131 2.51 17.99 4.44
C SER A 131 2.49 17.05 5.66
N MET A 132 2.59 15.74 5.46
CA MET A 132 2.69 14.78 6.56
C MET A 132 3.91 15.04 7.45
N ALA A 133 3.66 15.45 8.70
CA ALA A 133 4.70 15.69 9.70
C ALA A 133 5.44 14.41 10.12
N ASN A 134 4.75 13.25 10.13
CA ASN A 134 5.37 11.97 10.45
C ASN A 134 6.13 11.42 9.23
N HIS A 135 7.40 11.81 9.10
CA HIS A 135 8.28 11.38 8.01
C HIS A 135 8.51 9.87 7.97
N GLN A 136 8.56 9.21 9.13
CA GLN A 136 8.73 7.76 9.19
C GLN A 136 7.51 7.06 8.59
N LEU A 137 6.30 7.44 9.01
CA LEU A 137 5.06 6.89 8.44
C LEU A 137 4.98 7.15 6.92
N LYS A 138 5.35 8.35 6.46
CA LYS A 138 5.39 8.69 5.03
C LYS A 138 6.32 7.75 4.25
N ASN A 139 7.51 7.47 4.79
CA ASN A 139 8.47 6.56 4.19
C ASN A 139 7.95 5.11 4.20
N ASP A 140 7.31 4.67 5.28
CA ASP A 140 6.76 3.32 5.40
C ASP A 140 5.59 3.09 4.43
N ILE A 141 4.68 4.05 4.29
CA ILE A 141 3.60 4.03 3.29
C ILE A 141 4.21 3.92 1.88
N THR A 142 5.20 4.77 1.57
CA THR A 142 5.86 4.77 0.25
C THR A 142 6.55 3.44 -0.03
N SER A 143 7.32 2.93 0.92
CA SER A 143 8.02 1.65 0.82
C SER A 143 7.06 0.47 0.60
N TYR A 144 5.91 0.49 1.26
CA TYR A 144 4.89 -0.53 1.06
C TYR A 144 4.28 -0.46 -0.35
N TYR A 145 3.71 0.68 -0.75
CA TYR A 145 2.95 0.78 -2.00
C TYR A 145 3.80 0.91 -3.27
N GLU A 146 5.02 1.42 -3.19
CA GLU A 146 5.88 1.61 -4.37
C GLU A 146 6.92 0.51 -4.52
N GLN A 147 7.38 -0.11 -3.42
CA GLN A 147 8.41 -1.17 -3.49
C GLN A 147 7.81 -2.55 -3.25
N THR A 148 7.01 -2.72 -2.19
CA THR A 148 6.50 -4.05 -1.83
C THR A 148 5.45 -4.53 -2.85
N TYR A 149 4.54 -3.65 -3.26
CA TYR A 149 3.56 -3.96 -4.31
C TYR A 149 4.20 -4.25 -5.65
N GLU A 150 5.24 -3.50 -6.01
CA GLU A 150 5.93 -3.70 -7.26
C GLU A 150 6.63 -5.07 -7.30
N ARG A 151 7.25 -5.48 -6.19
CA ARG A 151 7.84 -6.83 -6.07
C ARG A 151 6.78 -7.93 -6.19
N LEU A 152 5.61 -7.75 -5.57
CA LEU A 152 4.50 -8.70 -5.68
C LEU A 152 3.98 -8.80 -7.12
N ARG A 153 3.81 -7.65 -7.81
CA ARG A 153 3.41 -7.59 -9.22
C ARG A 153 4.40 -8.30 -10.12
N VAL A 154 5.68 -7.99 -10.03
CA VAL A 154 6.73 -8.62 -10.84
C VAL A 154 6.79 -10.13 -10.58
N CYS A 155 6.65 -10.56 -9.32
CA CYS A 155 6.61 -11.98 -8.99
C CYS A 155 5.39 -12.69 -9.60
N SER A 156 4.23 -12.04 -9.59
CA SER A 156 3.00 -12.52 -10.23
C SER A 156 3.18 -12.69 -11.74
N GLU A 157 3.67 -11.65 -12.43
CA GLU A 157 3.90 -11.65 -13.88
C GLU A 157 4.92 -12.71 -14.29
N TYR A 158 5.97 -12.88 -13.49
CA TYR A 158 6.95 -13.94 -13.70
C TYR A 158 6.33 -15.34 -13.61
N GLY A 159 5.52 -15.58 -12.57
CA GLY A 159 4.83 -16.84 -12.37
C GLY A 159 3.86 -17.17 -13.51
N GLU A 160 3.08 -16.19 -13.94
CA GLU A 160 2.20 -16.29 -15.11
C GLU A 160 2.99 -16.62 -16.39
N THR A 161 4.00 -15.82 -16.72
CA THR A 161 4.82 -15.98 -17.93
C THR A 161 5.46 -17.35 -17.96
N PHE A 162 6.13 -17.75 -16.88
CA PHE A 162 6.79 -19.04 -16.81
C PHE A 162 5.79 -20.20 -17.01
N THR A 163 4.64 -20.12 -16.35
CA THR A 163 3.62 -21.17 -16.41
C THR A 163 3.04 -21.29 -17.82
N ASN A 164 2.67 -20.17 -18.44
CA ASN A 164 2.10 -20.13 -19.78
C ASN A 164 3.09 -20.55 -20.88
N GLU A 165 4.37 -20.21 -20.74
CA GLU A 165 5.37 -20.50 -21.78
C GLU A 165 6.04 -21.88 -21.64
N ASN A 166 6.09 -22.45 -20.43
CA ASN A 166 6.88 -23.66 -20.16
C ASN A 166 6.07 -24.81 -19.60
N VAL A 167 5.14 -24.54 -18.67
CA VAL A 167 4.40 -25.59 -17.96
C VAL A 167 3.20 -26.05 -18.77
N ILE A 168 2.31 -25.11 -19.12
CA ILE A 168 1.07 -25.43 -19.85
C ILE A 168 1.38 -26.16 -21.16
N PRO A 169 2.30 -25.69 -22.03
CA PRO A 169 2.58 -26.37 -23.29
C PRO A 169 3.11 -27.79 -23.10
N PHE A 170 3.93 -28.01 -22.08
CA PHE A 170 4.42 -29.35 -21.74
C PHE A 170 3.28 -30.25 -21.27
N MET A 171 2.45 -29.76 -20.34
CA MET A 171 1.36 -30.55 -19.76
C MET A 171 0.31 -30.92 -20.81
N LEU A 172 -0.11 -29.95 -21.65
CA LEU A 172 -1.07 -30.18 -22.74
C LEU A 172 -0.57 -31.20 -23.78
N LYS A 173 0.74 -31.24 -24.03
CA LYS A 173 1.33 -32.21 -24.97
C LYS A 173 1.48 -33.61 -24.36
N SER A 174 1.67 -33.69 -23.05
CA SER A 174 2.12 -34.92 -22.40
C SER A 174 0.96 -35.74 -21.81
N ILE A 175 -0.09 -35.08 -21.28
CA ILE A 175 -1.10 -35.76 -20.47
C ILE A 175 -2.49 -35.19 -20.72
N ASP A 176 -3.45 -36.07 -21.07
CA ASP A 176 -4.86 -35.72 -21.16
C ASP A 176 -5.45 -35.40 -19.78
N TYR A 177 -6.36 -34.44 -19.74
CA TYR A 177 -7.06 -34.01 -18.52
C TYR A 177 -8.57 -33.97 -18.75
N ASN A 178 -9.33 -34.14 -17.68
CA ASN A 178 -10.80 -34.04 -17.72
C ASN A 178 -11.28 -32.59 -17.53
N GLN A 179 -12.59 -32.36 -17.56
CA GLN A 179 -13.18 -31.03 -17.39
C GLN A 179 -12.83 -30.35 -16.04
N ALA A 180 -12.48 -31.13 -15.02
CA ALA A 180 -12.03 -30.62 -13.72
C ALA A 180 -10.51 -30.36 -13.67
N MET A 181 -9.81 -30.42 -14.82
CA MET A 181 -8.35 -30.31 -14.93
C MET A 181 -7.60 -31.39 -14.15
N LEU A 182 -8.26 -32.54 -13.91
CA LEU A 182 -7.65 -33.71 -13.29
C LEU A 182 -7.12 -34.65 -14.36
N VAL A 183 -5.98 -35.26 -14.07
CA VAL A 183 -5.28 -36.21 -14.94
C VAL A 183 -5.41 -37.64 -14.44
N ASP A 184 -5.19 -38.60 -15.33
CA ASP A 184 -5.11 -40.02 -14.95
C ASP A 184 -3.84 -40.25 -14.10
N GLU A 185 -4.02 -40.78 -12.89
CA GLU A 185 -2.89 -41.00 -11.96
C GLU A 185 -1.84 -41.97 -12.52
N GLN A 186 -2.26 -43.00 -13.26
CA GLN A 186 -1.35 -43.99 -13.82
C GLN A 186 -0.50 -43.36 -14.92
N LYS A 187 -1.10 -42.55 -15.80
CA LYS A 187 -0.34 -41.79 -16.81
C LYS A 187 0.68 -40.85 -16.16
N ILE A 188 0.31 -40.19 -15.05
CA ILE A 188 1.28 -39.37 -14.30
C ILE A 188 2.41 -40.25 -13.75
N ARG A 189 2.12 -41.41 -13.16
CA ARG A 189 3.15 -42.30 -12.61
C ARG A 189 4.19 -42.69 -13.65
N ASP A 190 3.74 -42.96 -14.87
CA ASP A 190 4.62 -43.32 -15.98
C ASP A 190 5.53 -42.12 -16.38
N GLU A 191 5.01 -40.90 -16.29
CA GLU A 191 5.72 -39.65 -16.58
C GLU A 191 6.59 -39.10 -15.43
N LEU A 192 6.49 -39.62 -14.19
CA LEU A 192 7.27 -39.11 -13.05
C LEU A 192 8.79 -39.29 -13.21
N ASN A 193 9.22 -40.20 -14.10
CA ASN A 193 10.62 -40.38 -14.47
C ASN A 193 11.06 -39.47 -15.63
N ASN A 194 10.13 -38.72 -16.25
CA ASN A 194 10.43 -37.79 -17.31
C ASN A 194 11.31 -36.63 -16.77
N PRO A 195 12.52 -36.44 -17.31
CA PRO A 195 13.44 -35.42 -16.81
C PRO A 195 12.91 -34.00 -16.98
N VAL A 196 11.98 -33.76 -17.92
CA VAL A 196 11.35 -32.45 -18.11
C VAL A 196 10.33 -32.20 -17.01
N LEU A 197 9.40 -33.13 -16.76
CA LEU A 197 8.40 -33.00 -15.69
C LEU A 197 9.06 -32.84 -14.31
N ALA A 198 10.10 -33.64 -14.03
CA ALA A 198 10.86 -33.54 -12.78
C ALA A 198 11.51 -32.15 -12.59
N LYS A 199 12.06 -31.56 -13.67
CA LYS A 199 12.62 -30.20 -13.64
C LYS A 199 11.54 -29.15 -13.41
N LEU A 200 10.38 -29.28 -14.07
CA LEU A 200 9.25 -28.35 -13.89
C LEU A 200 8.70 -28.40 -12.46
N ILE A 201 8.49 -29.59 -11.89
CA ILE A 201 8.05 -29.74 -10.49
C ILE A 201 9.05 -29.08 -9.53
N LYS A 202 10.35 -29.39 -9.68
CA LYS A 202 11.39 -28.82 -8.82
C LYS A 202 11.46 -27.30 -8.94
N TYR A 203 11.33 -26.79 -10.16
CA TYR A 203 11.35 -25.36 -10.43
C TYR A 203 10.13 -24.66 -9.82
N GLN A 204 8.92 -25.13 -10.11
CA GLN A 204 7.67 -24.57 -9.56
C GLN A 204 7.68 -24.59 -8.03
N ARG A 205 8.18 -25.68 -7.42
CA ARG A 205 8.36 -25.74 -5.96
C ARG A 205 9.23 -24.59 -5.43
N ASN A 206 10.34 -24.30 -6.09
CA ASN A 206 11.26 -23.23 -5.68
C ASN A 206 10.63 -21.84 -5.92
N VAL A 207 9.87 -21.66 -7.00
CA VAL A 207 9.09 -20.44 -7.24
C VAL A 207 8.07 -20.23 -6.11
N LYS A 208 7.32 -21.27 -5.72
CA LYS A 208 6.39 -21.19 -4.57
C LYS A 208 7.08 -20.84 -3.26
N LEU A 209 8.28 -21.36 -3.01
CA LEU A 209 9.07 -20.98 -1.82
C LEU A 209 9.45 -19.49 -1.84
N PHE A 210 9.88 -18.98 -3.00
CA PHE A 210 10.21 -17.57 -3.17
C PHE A 210 8.97 -16.67 -2.99
N GLU A 211 7.84 -17.04 -3.62
CA GLU A 211 6.54 -16.37 -3.46
C GLU A 211 6.13 -16.31 -1.99
N LEU A 212 6.22 -17.43 -1.26
CA LEU A 212 5.89 -17.48 0.17
C LEU A 212 6.75 -16.53 1.01
N ASN A 213 8.05 -16.45 0.74
CA ASN A 213 8.93 -15.51 1.45
C ASN A 213 8.54 -14.06 1.19
N LEU A 214 8.17 -13.73 -0.05
CA LEU A 214 7.73 -12.40 -0.43
C LEU A 214 6.38 -12.05 0.21
N LEU A 215 5.42 -12.98 0.20
CA LEU A 215 4.12 -12.84 0.86
C LEU A 215 4.27 -12.62 2.37
N ASN A 216 5.11 -13.43 3.03
CA ASN A 216 5.40 -13.28 4.46
C ASN A 216 5.96 -11.89 4.79
N SER A 217 6.90 -11.41 3.98
CA SER A 217 7.48 -10.07 4.14
C SER A 217 6.43 -8.97 3.92
N ALA A 218 5.60 -9.09 2.89
CA ALA A 218 4.55 -8.13 2.58
C ALA A 218 3.48 -8.07 3.68
N ILE A 219 3.04 -9.22 4.20
CA ILE A 219 2.09 -9.31 5.32
C ILE A 219 2.66 -8.65 6.57
N ALA A 220 3.93 -8.93 6.92
CA ALA A 220 4.56 -8.33 8.09
C ALA A 220 4.67 -6.79 7.99
N LYS A 221 5.07 -6.27 6.81
CA LYS A 221 5.11 -4.83 6.55
C LYS A 221 3.72 -4.20 6.60
N ASN A 222 2.72 -4.86 6.02
CA ASN A 222 1.33 -4.42 6.07
C ASN A 222 0.85 -4.30 7.54
N GLU A 223 1.07 -5.33 8.36
CA GLU A 223 0.69 -5.32 9.77
C GLU A 223 1.37 -4.22 10.58
N ALA A 224 2.66 -4.01 10.35
CA ALA A 224 3.41 -2.92 10.98
C ALA A 224 2.81 -1.56 10.60
N LEU A 225 2.54 -1.35 9.31
CA LEU A 225 1.96 -0.12 8.80
C LEU A 225 0.56 0.14 9.36
N GLN A 226 -0.30 -0.90 9.45
CA GLN A 226 -1.61 -0.79 10.08
C GLN A 226 -1.52 -0.32 11.54
N LYS A 227 -0.52 -0.80 12.31
CA LYS A 227 -0.33 -0.38 13.71
C LYS A 227 0.07 1.09 13.80
N ILE A 228 1.03 1.53 12.98
CA ILE A 228 1.50 2.93 12.98
C ILE A 228 0.37 3.88 12.55
N ILE A 229 -0.37 3.54 11.49
CA ILE A 229 -1.50 4.35 11.03
C ILE A 229 -2.59 4.46 12.11
N LYS A 230 -2.92 3.36 12.80
CA LYS A 230 -3.90 3.39 13.91
C LYS A 230 -3.49 4.32 15.03
N ILE A 231 -2.19 4.40 15.35
CA ILE A 231 -1.68 5.32 16.36
C ILE A 231 -1.81 6.76 15.85
N GLN A 232 -1.33 7.04 14.64
CA GLN A 232 -1.39 8.37 14.03
C GLN A 232 -2.83 8.90 13.93
N VAL A 233 -3.80 8.06 13.56
CA VAL A 233 -5.22 8.44 13.46
C VAL A 233 -5.82 8.80 14.83
N ARG A 234 -5.31 8.24 15.93
CA ARG A 234 -5.76 8.56 17.29
C ARG A 234 -5.15 9.84 17.85
N GLU A 235 -4.04 10.30 17.28
CA GLU A 235 -3.35 11.54 17.69
C GLU A 235 -3.96 12.79 17.04
N PHE A 236 -4.77 12.64 16.00
CA PHE A 236 -5.61 13.71 15.44
C PHE A 236 -6.90 13.88 16.25
#